data_AF-A0A962UU25-F1
#
_entry.id   AF-A0A962UU25-F1
#
_cell.length_a   1.000
_cell.length_b   1.000
_cell.length_c   1.000
_cell.angle_alpha   90.00
_cell.angle_beta   90.00
_cell.angle_gamma   90.00
#
_symmetry.space_group_name_H-M   'P 1'
#
loop_
_entity.id
_entity.type
_entity.pdbx_description
1 polymer ?
#
loop_
_entity_poly.entity_id
_entity_poly.type
_entity_poly.pdbx_seq_one_letter_code
_entity_poly.pdbx_strand_id
1 'polypeptide(L)'
;SNWELSAARAASVVHFLARAGVEPWRMSAVGLGEHRPIAENTDEKGRAANRRVTVVVLTGQREAEPVIDHEVPWAEGPAVEQR
;
A
#
# COMPACT_ATOMS: atom_id res chain seq x y z
N SER A 1 -15.94 -7.56 3.11
CA SER A 1 -16.42 -6.18 2.86
C SER A 1 -15.85 -5.63 1.54
N ASN A 2 -16.43 -4.58 0.94
CA ASN A 2 -15.86 -3.96 -0.27
C ASN A 2 -14.45 -3.43 -0.03
N TRP A 3 -14.14 -3.01 1.21
CA TRP A 3 -12.79 -2.67 1.66
C TRP A 3 -11.79 -3.81 1.44
N GLU A 4 -12.05 -4.98 2.04
CA GLU A 4 -11.18 -6.16 1.93
C GLU A 4 -10.99 -6.61 0.47
N LEU A 5 -12.08 -6.65 -0.31
CA LEU A 5 -12.01 -7.05 -1.71
C LEU A 5 -11.12 -6.09 -2.53
N SER A 6 -11.27 -4.78 -2.33
CA SER A 6 -10.45 -3.80 -3.02
C SER A 6 -8.97 -3.90 -2.65
N ALA A 7 -8.67 -4.11 -1.36
CA ALA A 7 -7.31 -4.30 -0.87
C ALA A 7 -6.67 -5.58 -1.44
N ALA A 8 -7.39 -6.69 -1.47
CA ALA A 8 -6.92 -7.96 -2.03
C ALA A 8 -6.60 -7.86 -3.53
N ARG A 9 -7.42 -7.12 -4.29
CA ARG A 9 -7.18 -6.86 -5.72
C ARG A 9 -5.94 -6.00 -5.94
N ALA A 10 -5.78 -4.93 -5.16
CA ALA A 10 -4.59 -4.08 -5.22
C ALA A 10 -3.31 -4.87 -4.88
N ALA A 11 -3.35 -5.70 -3.83
CA ALA A 11 -2.23 -6.57 -3.45
C ALA A 11 -1.89 -7.57 -4.56
N SER A 12 -2.91 -8.15 -5.22
CA SER A 12 -2.70 -9.07 -6.35
C SER A 12 -1.93 -8.42 -7.51
N VAL A 13 -2.19 -7.14 -7.80
CA VAL A 13 -1.45 -6.38 -8.82
C VAL A 13 -0.02 -6.10 -8.38
N VAL A 14 0.21 -5.72 -7.11
CA VAL A 14 1.57 -5.55 -6.57
C VAL A 14 2.36 -6.86 -6.66
N HIS A 15 1.79 -8.00 -6.28
CA HIS A 15 2.45 -9.29 -6.42
C HIS A 15 2.75 -9.67 -7.87
N PHE A 16 1.85 -9.34 -8.80
CA PHE A 16 2.09 -9.53 -10.23
C PHE A 16 3.28 -8.69 -10.71
N LEU A 17 3.34 -7.41 -10.36
CA LEU A 17 4.43 -6.51 -10.74
C LEU A 17 5.76 -6.91 -10.09
N ALA A 18 5.72 -7.38 -8.84
CA ALA A 18 6.92 -7.90 -8.16
C ALA A 18 7.50 -9.10 -8.90
N ARG A 19 6.65 -10.05 -9.34
CA ARG A 19 7.09 -11.18 -10.19
C ARG A 19 7.60 -10.74 -11.55
N ALA A 20 7.17 -9.58 -12.04
CA ALA A 20 7.66 -8.97 -13.28
C ALA A 20 8.96 -8.15 -13.08
N GLY A 21 9.53 -8.10 -11.87
CA GLY A 21 10.81 -7.44 -11.58
C GLY A 21 10.70 -6.02 -11.04
N VAL A 22 9.51 -5.55 -10.67
CA VAL A 22 9.38 -4.28 -9.96
C VAL A 22 9.70 -4.49 -8.48
N GLU A 23 10.69 -3.77 -7.96
CA GLU A 23 11.10 -3.85 -6.57
C GLU A 23 9.93 -3.60 -5.59
N PRO A 24 9.63 -4.52 -4.64
CA PRO A 24 8.49 -4.39 -3.73
C PRO A 24 8.49 -3.10 -2.90
N TRP A 25 9.66 -2.64 -2.45
CA TRP A 25 9.81 -1.42 -1.66
C TRP A 25 9.44 -0.14 -2.43
N ARG A 26 9.33 -0.22 -3.77
CA ARG A 26 8.87 0.90 -4.62
C ARG A 26 7.35 0.94 -4.78
N MET A 27 6.62 -0.03 -4.24
CA MET A 27 5.19 -0.20 -4.46
C MET A 27 4.41 -0.19 -3.14
N SER A 28 3.14 0.20 -3.23
CA SER A 28 2.18 0.09 -2.15
C SER A 28 0.83 -0.31 -2.71
N ALA A 29 0.06 -1.11 -1.96
CA ALA A 29 -1.30 -1.50 -2.29
C ALA A 29 -2.28 -0.79 -1.34
N VAL A 30 -3.28 -0.11 -1.91
CA VAL A 30 -4.31 0.60 -1.15
C VAL A 30 -5.69 0.15 -1.63
N GLY A 31 -6.53 -0.29 -0.70
CA GLY A 31 -7.94 -0.57 -0.93
C GLY A 31 -8.78 0.66 -0.58
N LEU A 32 -9.70 1.08 -1.47
CA LEU A 32 -10.57 2.25 -1.27
C LEU A 32 -12.05 1.89 -1.18
N GLY A 33 -12.38 0.60 -1.25
CA GLY A 33 -13.75 0.11 -1.27
C GLY A 33 -14.60 0.81 -2.33
N GLU A 34 -15.78 1.27 -1.92
CA GLU A 34 -16.75 1.97 -2.76
C GLU A 34 -16.64 3.51 -2.72
N HIS A 35 -15.68 4.06 -1.96
CA HIS A 35 -15.60 5.49 -1.62
C HIS A 35 -14.97 6.37 -2.71
N ARG A 36 -14.54 5.76 -3.83
CA ARG A 36 -13.97 6.47 -4.99
C ARG A 36 -14.54 5.93 -6.31
N PRO A 37 -15.86 6.05 -6.54
CA PRO A 37 -16.47 5.62 -7.80
C PRO A 37 -16.05 6.54 -8.96
N ILE A 38 -16.07 6.02 -10.17
CA ILE A 38 -15.93 6.81 -11.40
C ILE A 38 -17.17 6.84 -12.27
N ALA A 39 -18.14 6.01 -11.91
CA ALA A 39 -19.44 5.93 -12.55
C ALA A 39 -20.48 5.60 -11.47
N GLU A 40 -21.74 5.93 -11.76
CA GLU A 40 -22.86 5.53 -10.93
C GLU A 40 -22.97 4.00 -10.85
N ASN A 41 -23.35 3.45 -9.70
CA ASN A 41 -23.56 2.00 -9.55
C ASN A 41 -24.98 1.54 -9.97
N THR A 42 -25.73 2.42 -10.62
CA THR A 42 -27.15 2.21 -10.98
C THR A 42 -27.34 1.20 -12.12
N ASP A 43 -26.35 1.05 -12.99
CA ASP A 43 -26.40 0.10 -14.11
C ASP A 43 -25.20 -0.86 -14.11
N GLU A 44 -25.27 -1.90 -14.95
CA GLU A 44 -24.19 -2.89 -15.06
C GLU A 44 -22.88 -2.28 -15.57
N LYS A 45 -22.99 -1.32 -16.49
CA LYS A 45 -21.85 -0.63 -17.10
C LYS A 45 -21.04 0.14 -16.06
N GLY A 46 -21.71 0.92 -15.21
CA GLY A 46 -21.08 1.70 -14.15
C GLY A 46 -20.50 0.82 -13.06
N ARG A 47 -21.20 -0.25 -12.65
CA ARG A 47 -20.64 -1.27 -11.75
C ARG A 47 -19.39 -1.93 -12.32
N ALA A 48 -19.37 -2.23 -13.62
CA ALA A 48 -18.18 -2.77 -14.29
C ALA A 48 -17.03 -1.76 -14.32
N ALA A 49 -17.32 -0.49 -14.60
CA ALA A 49 -16.32 0.58 -14.59
C ALA A 49 -15.68 0.77 -13.21
N ASN A 50 -16.45 0.62 -12.13
CA ASN A 50 -15.97 0.74 -10.76
C ASN A 50 -15.13 -0.47 -10.28
N ARG A 51 -15.23 -1.63 -10.94
CA ARG A 51 -14.40 -2.82 -10.64
C ARG A 51 -13.01 -2.72 -11.26
N ARG A 52 -12.21 -1.73 -10.86
CA ARG A 52 -10.87 -1.43 -11.42
C ARG A 52 -9.75 -1.37 -10.39
N VAL A 53 -8.51 -1.42 -10.87
CA VAL A 53 -7.30 -1.06 -10.12
C VAL A 53 -6.59 0.07 -10.88
N THR A 54 -6.21 1.14 -10.18
CA THR A 54 -5.48 2.28 -10.76
C THR A 54 -4.03 2.22 -10.32
N VAL A 55 -3.09 2.33 -11.26
CA VAL A 55 -1.64 2.42 -10.96
C VAL A 55 -1.22 3.87 -11.09
N VAL A 56 -0.67 4.44 -10.01
CA VAL A 56 -0.15 5.80 -9.97
C VAL A 56 1.37 5.73 -9.89
N VAL A 57 2.06 6.31 -10.86
CA VAL A 57 3.53 6.39 -10.87
C VAL A 57 3.94 7.75 -10.35
N LEU A 58 4.62 7.76 -9.21
CA LEU A 58 5.14 8.98 -8.61
C LEU A 58 6.54 9.25 -9.18
N THR A 59 6.68 10.36 -9.91
CA THR A 59 7.97 10.84 -10.41
C THR A 59 8.46 11.95 -9.49
N GLY A 60 9.28 11.57 -8.52
CA GLY A 60 9.88 12.45 -7.52
C GLY A 60 10.68 11.59 -6.56
N GLN A 61 11.86 12.05 -6.13
CA GLN A 61 12.68 11.27 -5.22
C GLN A 61 11.89 11.08 -3.92
N ARG A 62 11.40 9.86 -3.67
CA ARG A 62 11.32 9.42 -2.29
C ARG A 62 12.78 9.38 -1.86
N GLU A 63 13.24 10.37 -1.11
CA GLU A 63 14.33 10.12 -0.18
C GLU A 63 13.90 8.84 0.52
N ALA A 64 14.62 7.75 0.25
CA ALA A 64 14.35 6.51 0.92
C ALA A 64 14.50 6.85 2.40
N GLU A 65 13.38 6.91 3.13
CA GLU A 65 13.45 6.87 4.58
C GLU A 65 14.36 5.68 4.88
N PRO A 66 15.45 5.89 5.64
CA PRO A 66 16.41 4.83 5.86
C PRO A 66 15.61 3.65 6.39
N VAL A 67 15.75 2.51 5.72
CA VAL A 67 15.23 1.25 6.23
C VAL A 67 15.88 1.09 7.59
N ILE A 68 15.14 1.39 8.66
CA ILE A 68 15.60 1.12 10.01
C ILE A 68 15.55 -0.41 10.10
N ASP A 69 16.70 -1.03 9.86
CA ASP A 69 16.92 -2.41 10.23
C ASP A 69 16.69 -2.49 11.73
N HIS A 70 15.58 -3.12 12.14
CA HIS A 70 15.21 -3.30 13.53
C HIS A 70 16.09 -4.39 14.16
N GLU A 71 17.42 -4.26 14.10
CA GLU A 71 18.28 -4.80 15.15
C GLU A 71 18.23 -3.79 16.30
N VAL A 72 17.29 -3.98 17.22
CA VAL A 72 17.27 -3.34 18.53
C VAL A 72 18.12 -4.16 19.50
N PRO A 73 19.34 -3.74 19.88
CA PRO A 73 20.04 -4.31 21.02
C PRO A 73 19.51 -3.56 22.25
N TRP A 74 18.53 -4.12 22.96
CA TRP A 74 18.07 -3.54 24.22
C TRP A 74 19.05 -3.73 25.39
N ALA A 75 20.36 -3.83 25.13
CA ALA A 75 21.36 -3.83 26.18
C ALA A 75 21.75 -2.38 26.54
N GLU A 76 21.14 -1.92 27.63
CA GLU A 76 21.65 -0.90 28.56
C GLU A 76 21.45 0.58 28.17
N GLY A 77 20.29 1.13 28.56
CA GLY A 77 20.17 2.56 28.82
C GLY A 77 20.93 2.93 30.11
N PRO A 78 21.52 4.14 30.22
CA PRO A 78 22.23 4.53 31.42
C PRO A 78 21.25 4.67 32.59
N ALA A 79 21.63 4.11 33.73
CA ALA A 79 20.91 4.23 34.99
C ALA A 79 20.62 5.70 35.32
N VAL A 80 19.34 6.06 35.41
CA VAL A 80 18.93 7.33 36.00
C VAL A 80 19.06 7.18 37.51
N GLU A 81 20.17 7.69 38.04
CA GLU A 81 20.46 7.82 39.46
C GLU A 81 19.35 8.64 40.15
N GLN A 82 18.79 8.05 41.22
CA GLN A 82 17.83 8.70 42.11
C GLN A 82 18.50 9.86 42.87
N ARG A 83 17.96 11.07 42.73
CA ARG A 83 17.94 12.11 43.78
C ARG A 83 16.69 12.96 43.66
#